data_AF-A0A3S0B2N2-F1
#
_entry.id   AF-A0A3S0B2N2-F1
#
_cell.length_a   1.000
_cell.length_b   1.000
_cell.length_c   1.000
_cell.angle_alpha   90.00
_cell.angle_beta   90.00
_cell.angle_gamma   90.00
#
_symmetry.space_group_name_H-M   'P 1'
#
loop_
_entity.id
_entity.type
_entity.pdbx_description
1 polymer ?
#
loop_
_entity_poly.entity_id
_entity_poly.type
_entity_poly.pdbx_seq_one_letter_code
_entity_poly.pdbx_strand_id
1 'polypeptide(L)'
;MITHKTLGYQLTDDCIEQCAQCIERSDATTLIEQFYQEQRGVGGRRTTGPVYSILGVLTIGLALMIIGRVPSLAEILRVLSALPDHQLVRIGMNPARRARSTDYPSFWGWLTRRLEPLDQGIDLPARRVTNKEHRAQLAARTATQQAASELARDRLLIVVNRIIAASIEDPAPQGGRGDVVIDESIVLLAGADKGLGSRDDKRRGAAYSGKFFARDLADNSVTDGEKVRRVGKRGVGIGITAVSRLGPPDDLYAIAATITAVALHHPTSASIDGTRIALEMHQLNGLDQRLGPRARQPYLTVDMAYNQKKGFNDMCLDLGYSPVVRYPVSWNTVFASESPEHIVDGQPAGPVQLAGDFYCPVAQSMAGKWKLVRKTVDLKDGKDGFDQHDRRLEKLLPLLMGTNSRPYRKRTRTGRPKNGEDVEDQRVRVDLVCPAVQGRVRCPLKPASLSVNDPAICAVSGLF
;
A
#
# COMPACT_ATOMS: atom_id res chain seq x y z
N MET A 1 -30.77 -7.97 27.56
CA MET A 1 -30.44 -8.31 28.97
C MET A 1 -29.01 -8.84 28.98
N ILE A 2 -28.02 -8.01 29.32
CA ILE A 2 -26.63 -8.48 29.45
C ILE A 2 -26.55 -9.08 30.85
N THR A 3 -26.52 -10.41 30.95
CA THR A 3 -26.28 -11.12 32.21
C THR A 3 -24.94 -10.67 32.79
N HIS A 4 -24.88 -10.49 34.12
CA HIS A 4 -23.64 -10.19 34.85
C HIS A 4 -22.66 -11.36 34.71
N LYS A 5 -21.93 -11.43 33.59
CA LYS A 5 -20.78 -12.32 33.45
C LYS A 5 -19.61 -11.69 34.19
N THR A 6 -19.14 -12.34 35.24
CA THR A 6 -17.85 -12.05 35.86
C THR A 6 -16.75 -12.23 34.81
N LEU A 7 -15.74 -11.35 34.83
CA LEU A 7 -14.58 -11.51 33.95
C LEU A 7 -13.85 -12.79 34.34
N GLY A 8 -13.58 -13.66 33.37
CA GLY A 8 -12.78 -14.87 33.56
C GLY A 8 -11.27 -14.62 33.45
N TYR A 9 -10.84 -13.36 33.55
CA TYR A 9 -9.47 -12.91 33.41
C TYR A 9 -9.29 -11.58 34.14
N GLN A 10 -8.05 -11.24 34.47
CA GLN A 10 -7.66 -9.95 35.02
C GLN A 10 -6.49 -9.40 34.21
N LEU A 11 -6.54 -8.11 33.88
CA LEU A 11 -5.43 -7.42 33.24
C LEU A 11 -4.44 -6.98 34.32
N THR A 12 -3.17 -7.34 34.15
CA THR A 12 -2.09 -6.93 35.06
C THR A 12 -1.76 -5.45 34.89
N ASP A 13 -1.13 -4.85 35.91
CA ASP A 13 -0.67 -3.46 35.83
C ASP A 13 0.31 -3.25 34.68
N ASP A 14 1.26 -4.18 34.48
CA ASP A 14 2.22 -4.12 33.37
C ASP A 14 1.54 -4.14 32.00
N CYS A 15 0.49 -4.96 31.83
CA CYS A 15 -0.25 -5.03 30.57
C CYS A 15 -0.99 -3.71 30.29
N ILE A 16 -1.64 -3.14 31.30
CA ILE A 16 -2.30 -1.84 31.19
C ILE A 16 -1.28 -0.74 30.88
N GLU A 17 -0.15 -0.72 31.58
CA GLU A 17 0.90 0.28 31.40
C GLU A 17 1.49 0.24 29.99
N GLN A 18 1.89 -0.93 29.50
CA GLN A 18 2.44 -1.11 28.15
C GLN A 18 1.43 -0.66 27.08
N CYS A 19 0.16 -1.05 27.23
CA CYS A 19 -0.89 -0.65 26.28
C CYS A 19 -1.12 0.87 26.33
N ALA A 20 -1.21 1.46 27.52
CA ALA A 20 -1.44 2.89 27.68
C ALA A 20 -0.29 3.70 27.10
N GLN A 21 0.97 3.33 27.38
CA GLN A 21 2.15 3.95 26.79
C GLN A 21 2.17 3.86 25.26
N CYS A 22 1.76 2.73 24.69
CA CYS A 22 1.62 2.60 23.24
C CYS A 22 0.60 3.59 22.67
N ILE A 23 -0.57 3.72 23.29
CA ILE A 23 -1.62 4.65 22.85
C ILE A 23 -1.20 6.11 23.06
N GLU A 24 -0.53 6.44 24.15
CA GLU A 24 -0.02 7.79 24.43
C GLU A 24 1.03 8.20 23.41
N ARG A 25 2.02 7.34 23.10
CA ARG A 25 3.03 7.59 22.06
C ARG A 25 2.42 7.81 20.67
N SER A 26 1.24 7.26 20.41
CA SER A 26 0.53 7.45 19.14
C SER A 26 -0.14 8.81 18.99
N ASP A 27 -0.37 9.53 20.09
CA ASP A 27 -1.17 10.76 20.12
C ASP A 27 -2.63 10.60 19.61
N ALA A 28 -3.10 9.36 19.39
CA ALA A 28 -4.42 9.07 18.86
C ALA A 28 -5.55 9.65 19.73
N THR A 29 -5.37 9.63 21.05
CA THR A 29 -6.33 10.19 22.00
C THR A 29 -6.52 11.69 21.79
N THR A 30 -5.42 12.44 21.66
CA THR A 30 -5.44 13.89 21.42
C THR A 30 -6.07 14.20 20.08
N LEU A 31 -5.70 13.47 19.02
CA LEU A 31 -6.25 13.66 17.68
C LEU A 31 -7.77 13.42 17.65
N ILE A 32 -8.25 12.33 18.25
CA ILE A 32 -9.70 12.02 18.31
C ILE A 32 -10.46 13.13 19.04
N GLU A 33 -9.96 13.56 20.21
CA GLU A 33 -10.62 14.62 20.98
C GLU A 33 -10.56 15.96 20.25
N GLN A 34 -9.44 16.29 19.58
CA GLN A 34 -9.31 17.50 18.77
C GLN A 34 -10.33 17.51 17.63
N PHE A 35 -10.40 16.45 16.82
CA PHE A 35 -11.35 16.37 15.71
C PHE A 35 -12.80 16.45 16.20
N TYR A 36 -13.08 15.87 17.37
CA TYR A 36 -14.38 16.00 18.00
C TYR A 36 -14.68 17.45 18.42
N GLN A 37 -13.73 18.16 19.04
CA GLN A 37 -13.94 19.57 19.41
C GLN A 37 -14.11 20.49 18.20
N GLU A 38 -13.38 20.25 17.11
CA GLU A 38 -13.51 21.01 15.86
C GLU A 38 -14.92 20.89 15.26
N GLN A 39 -15.57 19.74 15.42
CA GLN A 39 -16.93 19.50 14.92
C GLN A 39 -18.02 19.89 15.93
N ARG A 40 -17.71 19.85 17.23
CA ARG A 40 -18.67 20.14 18.28
C ARG A 40 -18.93 21.65 18.35
N GLY A 41 -20.14 22.06 17.97
CA GLY A 41 -20.59 23.44 18.13
C GLY A 41 -20.60 23.95 19.59
N VAL A 42 -20.78 25.26 19.75
CA VAL A 42 -20.77 25.93 21.06
C VAL A 42 -21.98 25.49 21.90
N GLY A 43 -21.71 24.83 23.04
CA GLY A 43 -22.72 24.46 24.03
C GLY A 43 -22.79 22.96 24.39
N GLY A 44 -23.78 22.62 25.20
CA GLY A 44 -24.09 21.25 25.63
C GLY A 44 -24.26 21.11 27.13
N ARG A 45 -25.12 20.16 27.53
CA ARG A 45 -25.40 19.88 28.94
C ARG A 45 -24.17 19.30 29.62
N ARG A 46 -23.86 19.77 30.84
CA ARG A 46 -22.81 19.16 31.67
C ARG A 46 -23.17 17.69 31.94
N THR A 47 -22.20 16.80 31.74
CA THR A 47 -22.39 15.35 31.92
C THR A 47 -22.56 15.02 33.40
N THR A 48 -23.66 14.33 33.74
CA THR A 48 -23.96 13.87 35.12
C THR A 48 -23.71 12.36 35.33
N GLY A 49 -23.28 11.62 34.30
CA GLY A 49 -23.03 10.17 34.33
C GLY A 49 -21.55 9.76 34.51
N PRO A 50 -21.16 8.52 34.14
CA PRO A 50 -19.76 8.10 34.17
C PRO A 50 -18.84 8.98 33.32
N VAL A 51 -17.56 9.08 33.71
CA VAL A 51 -16.53 9.79 32.93
C VAL A 51 -15.69 8.77 32.20
N TYR A 52 -15.89 8.70 30.89
CA TYR A 52 -15.12 7.84 29.98
C TYR A 52 -13.92 8.59 29.41
N SER A 53 -12.92 7.84 28.96
CA SER A 53 -11.69 8.33 28.36
C SER A 53 -11.40 7.56 27.07
N ILE A 54 -11.00 8.25 26.00
CA ILE A 54 -10.58 7.61 24.75
C ILE A 54 -9.30 6.79 24.98
N LEU A 55 -8.37 7.29 25.81
CA LEU A 55 -7.20 6.52 26.24
C LEU A 55 -7.63 5.19 26.88
N GLY A 56 -8.62 5.21 27.77
CA GLY A 56 -9.15 3.99 28.39
C GLY A 56 -9.78 3.03 27.38
N VAL A 57 -10.57 3.53 26.43
CA VAL A 57 -11.18 2.68 25.39
C VAL A 57 -10.12 2.01 24.52
N LEU A 58 -9.14 2.77 24.03
CA LEU A 58 -8.08 2.25 23.16
C LEU A 58 -7.14 1.31 23.90
N THR A 59 -6.74 1.67 25.14
CA THR A 59 -5.87 0.83 25.99
C THR A 59 -6.50 -0.53 26.25
N ILE A 60 -7.78 -0.57 26.64
CA ILE A 60 -8.48 -1.83 26.89
C ILE A 60 -8.74 -2.59 25.59
N GLY A 61 -9.04 -1.90 24.49
CA GLY A 61 -9.12 -2.52 23.17
C GLY A 61 -7.83 -3.27 22.80
N LEU A 62 -6.68 -2.61 23.00
CA LEU A 62 -5.36 -3.21 22.75
C LEU A 62 -5.04 -4.36 23.70
N ALA A 63 -5.27 -4.18 25.00
CA ALA A 63 -5.03 -5.22 26.01
C ALA A 63 -5.85 -6.48 25.73
N LEU A 64 -7.12 -6.32 25.33
CA LEU A 64 -7.98 -7.45 24.94
C LEU A 64 -7.41 -8.21 23.74
N MET A 65 -6.89 -7.50 22.73
CA MET A 65 -6.26 -8.15 21.57
C MET A 65 -5.00 -8.93 21.96
N ILE A 66 -4.16 -8.36 22.84
CA ILE A 66 -2.94 -9.02 23.32
C ILE A 66 -3.24 -10.34 24.04
N ILE A 67 -4.31 -10.39 24.84
CA ILE A 67 -4.73 -11.62 25.55
C ILE A 67 -5.63 -12.54 24.70
N GLY A 68 -5.72 -12.30 23.38
CA GLY A 68 -6.49 -13.14 22.46
C GLY A 68 -8.02 -13.05 22.62
N ARG A 69 -8.53 -11.94 23.17
CA ARG A 69 -9.96 -11.65 23.30
C ARG A 69 -10.42 -10.70 22.19
N VAL A 70 -11.69 -10.81 21.81
CA VAL A 70 -12.31 -9.92 20.82
C VAL A 70 -12.70 -8.60 21.49
N PRO A 71 -12.17 -7.43 21.07
CA PRO A 71 -12.41 -6.14 21.71
C PRO A 71 -13.78 -5.54 21.30
N SER A 72 -14.88 -6.18 21.67
CA SER A 72 -16.21 -5.60 21.47
C SER A 72 -16.46 -4.43 22.43
N LEU A 73 -17.29 -3.46 22.04
CA LEU A 73 -17.63 -2.32 22.91
C LEU A 73 -18.24 -2.76 24.26
N ALA A 74 -19.01 -3.86 24.26
CA ALA A 74 -19.58 -4.41 25.48
C ALA A 74 -18.53 -5.10 26.36
N GLU A 75 -17.49 -5.68 25.77
CA GLU A 75 -16.35 -6.25 26.50
C GLU A 75 -15.49 -5.14 27.11
N ILE A 76 -15.15 -4.12 26.31
CA ILE A 76 -14.39 -2.95 26.75
C ILE A 76 -15.07 -2.30 27.95
N LEU A 77 -16.38 -2.00 27.87
CA LEU A 77 -17.12 -1.43 28.99
C LEU A 77 -17.10 -2.33 30.23
N ARG A 78 -17.22 -3.65 30.04
CA ARG A 78 -17.21 -4.60 31.16
C ARG A 78 -15.85 -4.61 31.87
N VAL A 79 -14.76 -4.59 31.12
CA VAL A 79 -13.41 -4.47 31.68
C VAL A 79 -13.27 -3.14 32.41
N LEU A 80 -13.60 -2.01 31.78
CA LEU A 80 -13.57 -0.70 32.43
C LEU A 80 -14.40 -0.65 33.73
N SER A 81 -15.52 -1.37 33.79
CA SER A 81 -16.33 -1.42 35.02
C SER A 81 -15.67 -2.18 36.17
N ALA A 82 -14.72 -3.07 35.87
CA ALA A 82 -14.13 -4.01 36.82
C ALA A 82 -12.66 -3.72 37.18
N LEU A 83 -11.97 -2.83 36.46
CA LEU A 83 -10.57 -2.48 36.76
C LEU A 83 -10.41 -1.91 38.18
N PRO A 84 -9.36 -2.24 38.93
CA PRO A 84 -9.00 -1.51 40.16
C PRO A 84 -8.89 0.01 39.96
N ASP A 85 -9.09 0.78 41.03
CA ASP A 85 -9.12 2.24 40.98
C ASP A 85 -7.81 2.84 40.43
N HIS A 86 -6.65 2.27 40.76
CA HIS A 86 -5.36 2.75 40.25
C HIS A 86 -5.21 2.56 38.74
N GLN A 87 -5.67 1.43 38.20
CA GLN A 87 -5.69 1.17 36.75
C GLN A 87 -6.67 2.10 36.02
N LEU A 88 -7.81 2.45 36.64
CA LEU A 88 -8.74 3.44 36.08
C LEU A 88 -8.12 4.84 35.99
N VAL A 89 -7.47 5.28 37.06
CA VAL A 89 -6.79 6.58 37.08
C VAL A 89 -5.70 6.61 36.00
N ARG A 90 -4.93 5.54 35.84
CA ARG A 90 -3.87 5.44 34.83
C ARG A 90 -4.36 5.70 33.41
N ILE A 91 -5.56 5.24 33.07
CA ILE A 91 -6.14 5.40 31.72
C ILE A 91 -7.04 6.63 31.60
N GLY A 92 -6.94 7.57 32.55
CA GLY A 92 -7.63 8.87 32.52
C GLY A 92 -9.11 8.80 32.90
N MET A 93 -9.54 7.78 33.64
CA MET A 93 -10.91 7.67 34.16
C MET A 93 -10.99 8.07 35.64
N ASN A 94 -12.19 8.47 36.07
CA ASN A 94 -12.45 8.86 37.45
C ASN A 94 -13.14 7.71 38.22
N PRO A 95 -12.49 7.09 39.23
CA PRO A 95 -13.08 6.01 40.02
C PRO A 95 -14.40 6.39 40.72
N ALA A 96 -14.55 7.63 41.18
CA ALA A 96 -15.78 8.11 41.82
C ALA A 96 -16.96 8.18 40.84
N ARG A 97 -16.69 8.18 39.54
CA ARG A 97 -17.68 8.18 38.45
C ARG A 97 -17.48 6.96 37.54
N ARG A 98 -17.17 5.81 38.15
CA ARG A 98 -16.96 4.52 37.49
C ARG A 98 -18.19 4.13 36.66
N ALA A 99 -17.91 3.63 35.46
CA ALA A 99 -18.92 3.07 34.58
C ALA A 99 -19.40 1.70 35.07
N ARG A 100 -20.67 1.41 34.87
CA ARG A 100 -21.27 0.10 35.13
C ARG A 100 -21.54 -0.60 33.79
N SER A 101 -21.59 -1.93 33.80
CA SER A 101 -21.96 -2.71 32.61
C SER A 101 -23.35 -2.34 32.07
N THR A 102 -24.25 -1.87 32.93
CA THR A 102 -25.59 -1.38 32.57
C THR A 102 -25.57 -0.05 31.81
N ASP A 103 -24.45 0.69 31.84
CA ASP A 103 -24.33 2.00 31.19
C ASP A 103 -24.04 1.89 29.68
N TYR A 104 -24.14 0.70 29.11
CA TYR A 104 -23.83 0.43 27.70
C TYR A 104 -24.47 1.41 26.71
N PRO A 105 -25.76 1.76 26.79
CA PRO A 105 -26.35 2.74 25.86
C PRO A 105 -25.68 4.12 25.96
N SER A 106 -25.33 4.55 27.17
CA SER A 106 -24.68 5.84 27.43
C SER A 106 -23.22 5.83 26.98
N PHE A 107 -22.50 4.73 27.24
CA PHE A 107 -21.12 4.52 26.78
C PHE A 107 -21.05 4.50 25.25
N TRP A 108 -21.91 3.71 24.61
CA TRP A 108 -22.01 3.64 23.16
C TRP A 108 -22.30 5.01 22.54
N GLY A 109 -23.33 5.71 23.04
CA GLY A 109 -23.66 7.05 22.54
C GLY A 109 -22.55 8.08 22.79
N TRP A 110 -21.83 7.99 23.91
CA TRP A 110 -20.65 8.81 24.15
C TRP A 110 -19.56 8.54 23.11
N LEU A 111 -19.18 7.27 22.92
CA LEU A 111 -18.11 6.89 22.02
C LEU A 111 -18.43 7.22 20.56
N THR A 112 -19.65 6.90 20.10
CA THR A 112 -20.09 7.21 18.72
C THR A 112 -19.93 8.69 18.40
N ARG A 113 -20.28 9.60 19.33
CA ARG A 113 -20.10 11.04 19.12
C ARG A 113 -18.63 11.47 19.02
N ARG A 114 -17.71 10.77 19.67
CA ARG A 114 -16.27 11.10 19.62
C ARG A 114 -15.62 10.55 18.37
N LEU A 115 -16.14 9.43 17.85
CA LEU A 115 -15.63 8.79 16.64
C LEU A 115 -16.34 9.28 15.36
N GLU A 116 -17.45 10.02 15.48
CA GLU A 116 -18.17 10.64 14.36
C GLU A 116 -17.25 11.40 13.37
N PRO A 117 -16.26 12.20 13.81
CA PRO A 117 -15.33 12.87 12.89
C PRO A 117 -14.43 11.93 12.07
N LEU A 118 -14.40 10.64 12.40
CA LEU A 118 -13.65 9.57 11.72
C LEU A 118 -14.56 8.65 10.88
N ASP A 119 -15.88 8.86 10.94
CA ASP A 119 -16.88 8.00 10.33
C ASP A 119 -17.27 8.51 8.93
N GLN A 120 -16.78 7.81 7.89
CA GLN A 120 -17.04 8.14 6.47
C GLN A 120 -18.49 7.91 6.02
N GLY A 121 -19.28 7.23 6.84
CA GLY A 121 -20.64 6.80 6.53
C GLY A 121 -21.65 7.23 7.58
N ILE A 122 -21.36 8.26 8.39
CA ILE A 122 -22.26 8.69 9.47
C ILE A 122 -23.64 9.12 8.96
N ASP A 123 -23.69 9.65 7.73
CA ASP A 123 -24.92 10.02 7.02
C ASP A 123 -25.73 8.81 6.55
N LEU A 124 -25.11 7.63 6.50
CA LEU A 124 -25.73 6.40 6.02
C LEU A 124 -26.40 5.66 7.19
N PRO A 125 -27.53 4.97 6.94
CA PRO A 125 -28.22 4.28 8.01
C PRO A 125 -27.40 3.08 8.50
N ALA A 126 -27.28 2.90 9.82
CA ALA A 126 -26.58 1.76 10.45
C ALA A 126 -27.39 0.45 10.39
N ARG A 127 -27.95 0.13 9.22
CA ARG A 127 -28.71 -1.10 8.95
C ARG A 127 -28.44 -1.59 7.53
N ARG A 128 -28.79 -2.85 7.25
CA ARG A 128 -28.74 -3.39 5.89
C ARG A 128 -29.83 -2.74 5.03
N VAL A 129 -29.39 -2.10 3.95
CA VAL A 129 -30.25 -1.60 2.87
C VAL A 129 -29.89 -2.31 1.56
N THR A 130 -30.74 -2.19 0.55
CA THR A 130 -30.41 -2.74 -0.78
C THR A 130 -29.23 -1.98 -1.40
N ASN A 131 -28.46 -2.62 -2.27
CA ASN A 131 -27.36 -1.95 -2.97
C ASN A 131 -27.89 -0.82 -3.86
N LYS A 132 -29.09 -0.98 -4.44
CA LYS A 132 -29.77 0.09 -5.18
C LYS A 132 -30.02 1.32 -4.30
N GLU A 133 -30.63 1.13 -3.13
CA GLU A 133 -30.89 2.20 -2.18
C GLU A 133 -29.59 2.85 -1.68
N HIS A 134 -28.56 2.04 -1.40
CA HIS A 134 -27.27 2.56 -0.97
C HIS A 134 -26.59 3.44 -2.03
N ARG A 135 -26.59 3.01 -3.30
CA ARG A 135 -26.04 3.84 -4.39
C ARG A 135 -26.84 5.12 -4.58
N ALA A 136 -28.17 5.07 -4.43
CA ALA A 136 -28.99 6.27 -4.47
C ALA A 136 -28.67 7.25 -3.32
N GLN A 137 -28.43 6.74 -2.10
CA GLN A 137 -28.00 7.55 -0.96
C GLN A 137 -26.63 8.21 -1.21
N LEU A 138 -25.66 7.46 -1.73
CA LEU A 138 -24.34 8.00 -2.07
C LEU A 138 -24.42 9.06 -3.19
N ALA A 139 -25.21 8.80 -4.23
CA ALA A 139 -25.41 9.75 -5.33
C ALA A 139 -26.17 11.02 -4.91
N ALA A 140 -26.98 10.93 -3.86
CA ALA A 140 -27.71 12.06 -3.29
C ALA A 140 -26.86 12.91 -2.32
N ARG A 141 -25.59 12.53 -2.05
CA ARG A 141 -24.70 13.31 -1.18
C ARG A 141 -24.48 14.70 -1.78
N THR A 142 -24.65 15.71 -0.94
CA THR A 142 -24.22 17.07 -1.24
C THR A 142 -22.69 17.16 -1.28
N ALA A 143 -22.15 18.19 -1.94
CA ALA A 143 -20.71 18.43 -1.97
C ALA A 143 -20.10 18.53 -0.55
N THR A 144 -20.82 19.15 0.39
CA THR A 144 -20.40 19.23 1.80
C THR A 144 -20.32 17.86 2.47
N GLN A 145 -21.29 16.97 2.23
CA GLN A 145 -21.27 15.61 2.77
C GLN A 145 -20.14 14.77 2.16
N GLN A 146 -19.86 14.96 0.87
CA GLN A 146 -18.75 14.28 0.22
C GLN A 146 -17.40 14.74 0.80
N ALA A 147 -17.18 16.05 0.94
CA ALA A 147 -15.97 16.60 1.55
C ALA A 147 -15.81 16.14 3.02
N ALA A 148 -16.90 16.10 3.79
CA ALA A 148 -16.87 15.58 5.16
C ALA A 148 -16.51 14.09 5.21
N SER A 149 -17.05 13.28 4.28
CA SER A 149 -16.72 11.85 4.15
C SER A 149 -15.24 11.64 3.81
N GLU A 150 -14.67 12.46 2.92
CA GLU A 150 -13.25 12.40 2.55
C GLU A 150 -12.35 12.83 3.71
N LEU A 151 -12.68 13.93 4.39
CA LEU A 151 -11.95 14.36 5.58
C LEU A 151 -11.99 13.32 6.70
N ALA A 152 -13.14 12.70 6.94
CA ALA A 152 -13.28 11.63 7.93
C ALA A 152 -12.41 10.41 7.59
N ARG A 153 -12.29 10.07 6.30
CA ARG A 153 -11.37 9.02 5.83
C ARG A 153 -9.93 9.36 6.16
N ASP A 154 -9.50 10.57 5.83
CA ASP A 154 -8.11 10.99 6.00
C ASP A 154 -7.74 11.04 7.48
N ARG A 155 -8.63 11.60 8.32
CA ARG A 155 -8.49 11.58 9.79
C ARG A 155 -8.41 10.17 10.35
N LEU A 156 -9.26 9.24 9.89
CA LEU A 156 -9.22 7.84 10.33
C LEU A 156 -7.86 7.21 10.00
N LEU A 157 -7.35 7.43 8.78
CA LEU A 157 -6.08 6.87 8.35
C LEU A 157 -4.90 7.46 9.12
N ILE A 158 -4.93 8.75 9.46
CA ILE A 158 -3.93 9.38 10.34
C ILE A 158 -3.93 8.68 11.70
N VAL A 159 -5.10 8.56 12.35
CA VAL A 159 -5.22 7.95 13.69
C VAL A 159 -4.75 6.49 13.68
N VAL A 160 -5.20 5.69 12.70
CA VAL A 160 -4.82 4.28 12.57
C VAL A 160 -3.31 4.13 12.37
N ASN A 161 -2.72 4.90 11.44
CA ASN A 161 -1.30 4.78 11.15
C ASN A 161 -0.41 5.30 12.29
N ARG A 162 -0.87 6.28 13.06
CA ARG A 162 -0.19 6.73 14.28
C ARG A 162 -0.15 5.64 15.35
N ILE A 163 -1.25 4.91 15.53
CA ILE A 163 -1.28 3.75 16.45
C ILE A 163 -0.32 2.66 15.99
N ILE A 164 -0.30 2.36 14.69
CA ILE A 164 0.64 1.38 14.12
C ILE A 164 2.10 1.83 14.30
N ALA A 165 2.42 3.08 13.99
CA ALA A 165 3.78 3.59 14.14
C ALA A 165 4.26 3.51 15.60
N ALA A 166 3.38 3.83 16.56
CA ALA A 166 3.70 3.79 17.98
C ALA A 166 3.84 2.37 18.56
N SER A 167 3.33 1.33 17.87
CA SER A 167 3.50 -0.06 18.30
C SER A 167 4.81 -0.69 17.84
N ILE A 168 5.62 0.03 17.04
CA ILE A 168 6.91 -0.44 16.54
C ILE A 168 8.00 -0.06 17.55
N GLU A 169 8.68 -1.07 18.09
CA GLU A 169 9.75 -0.89 19.08
C GLU A 169 11.02 -0.27 18.48
N ASP A 170 11.46 -0.82 17.35
CA ASP A 170 12.61 -0.33 16.59
C ASP A 170 12.12 0.31 15.29
N PRO A 171 11.95 1.64 15.22
CA PRO A 171 11.45 2.31 14.01
C PRO A 171 12.48 2.37 12.87
N ALA A 172 13.78 2.28 13.19
CA ALA A 172 14.89 2.44 12.23
C ALA A 172 15.97 1.37 12.42
N PRO A 173 15.65 0.08 12.16
CA PRO A 173 16.59 -1.02 12.29
C PRO A 173 17.86 -0.82 11.47
N GLN A 174 18.99 -1.18 12.06
CA GLN A 174 20.29 -1.08 11.42
C GLN A 174 20.31 -1.83 10.08
N GLY A 175 20.85 -1.19 9.04
CA GLY A 175 20.94 -1.77 7.70
C GLY A 175 19.71 -1.54 6.83
N GLY A 176 18.66 -0.90 7.35
CA GLY A 176 17.49 -0.51 6.56
C GLY A 176 17.86 0.46 5.44
N ARG A 177 17.34 0.19 4.23
CA ARG A 177 17.54 1.05 3.04
C ARG A 177 16.24 1.72 2.55
N GLY A 178 15.13 1.46 3.24
CA GLY A 178 13.78 1.87 2.83
C GLY A 178 13.06 0.88 1.91
N ASP A 179 13.61 -0.33 1.75
CA ASP A 179 13.01 -1.41 0.95
C ASP A 179 11.72 -1.92 1.62
N VAL A 180 10.66 -2.11 0.81
CA VAL A 180 9.32 -2.47 1.31
C VAL A 180 8.63 -3.52 0.44
N VAL A 181 7.76 -4.30 1.07
CA VAL A 181 6.73 -5.14 0.42
C VAL A 181 5.36 -4.51 0.65
N ILE A 182 4.50 -4.60 -0.36
CA ILE A 182 3.10 -4.24 -0.24
C ILE A 182 2.22 -5.40 -0.66
N ASP A 183 1.21 -5.68 0.18
CA ASP A 183 0.16 -6.65 -0.09
C ASP A 183 -1.18 -6.16 0.46
N GLU A 184 -2.28 -6.68 -0.10
CA GLU A 184 -3.63 -6.40 0.36
C GLU A 184 -4.23 -7.62 1.09
N SER A 185 -4.55 -7.43 2.36
CA SER A 185 -5.30 -8.39 3.16
C SER A 185 -6.77 -8.01 3.24
N ILE A 186 -7.67 -8.98 3.01
CA ILE A 186 -9.12 -8.76 3.12
C ILE A 186 -9.64 -9.33 4.44
N VAL A 187 -10.07 -8.44 5.33
CA VAL A 187 -10.76 -8.79 6.58
C VAL A 187 -12.23 -9.04 6.29
N LEU A 188 -12.70 -10.25 6.59
CA LEU A 188 -14.10 -10.62 6.41
C LEU A 188 -14.96 -10.03 7.53
N LEU A 189 -15.99 -9.29 7.14
CA LEU A 189 -17.02 -8.77 8.04
C LEU A 189 -18.25 -9.68 8.09
N ALA A 190 -18.57 -10.32 6.97
CA ALA A 190 -19.65 -11.29 6.88
C ALA A 190 -19.39 -12.30 5.75
N GLY A 191 -19.80 -13.55 5.95
CA GLY A 191 -19.82 -14.54 4.89
C GLY A 191 -20.86 -14.25 3.81
N ALA A 192 -20.81 -14.98 2.71
CA ALA A 192 -21.84 -14.90 1.68
C ALA A 192 -23.12 -15.60 2.16
N ASP A 193 -24.18 -14.81 2.36
CA ASP A 193 -25.53 -15.27 2.70
C ASP A 193 -26.50 -14.95 1.54
N LYS A 194 -27.65 -15.63 1.46
CA LYS A 194 -28.65 -15.50 0.37
C LYS A 194 -29.11 -14.05 0.13
N GLY A 195 -29.07 -13.22 1.17
CA GLY A 195 -29.45 -11.80 1.11
C GLY A 195 -28.31 -10.82 0.81
N LEU A 196 -27.04 -11.22 0.92
CA LEU A 196 -25.88 -10.37 0.69
C LEU A 196 -25.32 -10.59 -0.72
N GLY A 197 -24.82 -9.52 -1.34
CA GLY A 197 -24.27 -9.59 -2.69
C GLY A 197 -23.99 -8.19 -3.24
N SER A 198 -23.69 -8.11 -4.53
CA SER A 198 -23.41 -6.86 -5.24
C SER A 198 -24.53 -6.35 -6.13
N ARG A 199 -25.47 -7.23 -6.51
CA ARG A 199 -26.62 -6.84 -7.33
C ARG A 199 -27.56 -5.89 -6.58
N ASP A 200 -28.32 -5.10 -7.33
CA ASP A 200 -29.27 -4.10 -6.85
C ASP A 200 -30.28 -4.63 -5.83
N ASP A 201 -30.81 -5.82 -6.07
CA ASP A 201 -31.78 -6.52 -5.23
C ASP A 201 -31.17 -7.13 -3.96
N LYS A 202 -29.82 -7.24 -3.92
CA LYS A 202 -29.08 -7.72 -2.77
C LYS A 202 -28.82 -6.60 -1.78
N ARG A 203 -28.55 -6.99 -0.53
CA ARG A 203 -28.26 -6.07 0.56
C ARG A 203 -26.76 -5.85 0.71
N ARG A 204 -26.39 -4.62 1.05
CA ARG A 204 -25.02 -4.31 1.48
C ARG A 204 -24.72 -4.88 2.86
N GLY A 205 -23.43 -4.88 3.22
CA GLY A 205 -22.97 -5.15 4.57
C GLY A 205 -23.55 -4.20 5.62
N ALA A 206 -23.55 -4.62 6.89
CA ALA A 206 -23.96 -3.78 8.00
C ALA A 206 -22.99 -2.61 8.23
N ALA A 207 -21.68 -2.87 8.14
CA ALA A 207 -20.65 -1.83 8.11
C ALA A 207 -20.61 -1.19 6.71
N TYR A 208 -20.71 0.13 6.65
CA TYR A 208 -20.69 0.91 5.40
C TYR A 208 -19.33 0.85 4.69
N SER A 209 -18.23 0.71 5.45
CA SER A 209 -16.86 0.58 4.91
C SER A 209 -16.59 -0.78 4.26
N GLY A 210 -17.49 -1.75 4.46
CA GLY A 210 -17.39 -3.06 3.87
C GLY A 210 -18.06 -3.13 2.50
N LYS A 211 -17.43 -3.82 1.56
CA LYS A 211 -18.02 -4.11 0.25
C LYS A 211 -18.10 -5.61 0.01
N PHE A 212 -19.11 -6.03 -0.74
CA PHE A 212 -19.18 -7.41 -1.22
C PHE A 212 -18.05 -7.65 -2.23
N PHE A 213 -17.32 -8.76 -2.05
CA PHE A 213 -16.28 -9.19 -2.96
C PHE A 213 -16.41 -10.68 -3.24
N ALA A 214 -15.90 -11.09 -4.38
CA ALA A 214 -15.68 -12.48 -4.74
C ALA A 214 -14.33 -12.62 -5.43
N ARG A 215 -13.55 -13.61 -4.97
CA ARG A 215 -12.27 -13.97 -5.58
C ARG A 215 -12.49 -15.06 -6.63
N ASP A 216 -11.98 -14.84 -7.84
CA ASP A 216 -11.93 -15.86 -8.87
C ASP A 216 -10.74 -16.81 -8.61
N LEU A 217 -10.99 -18.11 -8.52
CA LEU A 217 -9.93 -19.10 -8.31
C LEU A 217 -9.02 -19.26 -9.53
N ALA A 218 -9.45 -18.82 -10.72
CA ALA A 218 -8.66 -18.99 -11.94
C ALA A 218 -7.44 -18.07 -11.98
N ASP A 219 -7.56 -16.84 -11.49
CA ASP A 219 -6.53 -15.80 -11.57
C ASP A 219 -6.34 -15.02 -10.25
N ASN A 220 -7.00 -15.43 -9.17
CA ASN A 220 -7.05 -14.74 -7.88
C ASN A 220 -7.55 -13.29 -7.93
N SER A 221 -8.16 -12.86 -9.04
CA SER A 221 -8.74 -11.53 -9.15
C SER A 221 -9.88 -11.34 -8.17
N VAL A 222 -10.01 -10.12 -7.65
CA VAL A 222 -11.10 -9.72 -6.77
C VAL A 222 -12.06 -8.88 -7.58
N THR A 223 -13.32 -9.28 -7.57
CA THR A 223 -14.41 -8.59 -8.26
C THR A 223 -15.52 -8.29 -7.27
N ASP A 224 -16.40 -7.36 -7.63
CA ASP A 224 -17.64 -7.14 -6.91
C ASP A 224 -18.63 -8.30 -7.14
N GLY A 225 -18.31 -9.35 -7.90
CA GLY A 225 -19.17 -10.52 -8.10
C GLY A 225 -20.03 -10.50 -9.37
N GLU A 226 -19.81 -9.56 -10.30
CA GLU A 226 -20.57 -9.49 -11.56
C GLU A 226 -20.16 -10.55 -12.58
N LYS A 227 -18.90 -11.03 -12.55
CA LYS A 227 -18.41 -12.12 -13.42
C LYS A 227 -17.28 -12.88 -12.71
N VAL A 228 -17.60 -14.00 -12.09
CA VAL A 228 -16.61 -14.91 -11.50
C VAL A 228 -16.71 -16.24 -12.23
N ARG A 229 -15.60 -16.71 -12.82
CA ARG A 229 -15.57 -17.99 -13.56
C ARG A 229 -15.65 -19.15 -12.58
N ARG A 230 -14.86 -19.10 -11.51
CA ARG A 230 -14.89 -20.09 -10.43
C ARG A 230 -14.80 -19.41 -9.07
N VAL A 231 -15.89 -19.45 -8.32
CA VAL A 231 -16.01 -18.74 -7.04
C VAL A 231 -15.13 -19.39 -5.97
N GLY A 232 -14.16 -18.63 -5.45
CA GLY A 232 -13.40 -18.96 -4.27
C GLY A 232 -13.98 -18.31 -3.01
N LYS A 233 -13.14 -17.57 -2.29
CA LYS A 233 -13.56 -16.78 -1.12
C LYS A 233 -14.50 -15.65 -1.57
N ARG A 234 -15.65 -15.51 -0.92
CA ARG A 234 -16.61 -14.42 -1.15
C ARG A 234 -17.29 -14.02 0.15
N GLY A 235 -17.74 -12.77 0.21
CA GLY A 235 -18.42 -12.22 1.37
C GLY A 235 -18.38 -10.70 1.35
N VAL A 236 -18.66 -10.10 2.50
CA VAL A 236 -18.45 -8.66 2.73
C VAL A 236 -17.14 -8.51 3.50
N GLY A 237 -16.25 -7.63 3.02
CA GLY A 237 -14.98 -7.39 3.69
C GLY A 237 -14.48 -5.95 3.53
N ILE A 238 -13.39 -5.68 4.22
CA ILE A 238 -12.57 -4.45 4.11
C ILE A 238 -11.20 -4.88 3.58
N GLY A 239 -10.70 -4.16 2.58
CA GLY A 239 -9.33 -4.29 2.09
C GLY A 239 -8.38 -3.47 2.96
N ILE A 240 -7.28 -4.09 3.36
CA ILE A 240 -6.18 -3.47 4.10
C ILE A 240 -4.94 -3.61 3.24
N THR A 241 -4.55 -2.54 2.56
CA THR A 241 -3.25 -2.50 1.88
C THR A 241 -2.19 -2.17 2.93
N ALA A 242 -1.25 -3.08 3.17
CA ALA A 242 -0.24 -2.93 4.20
C ALA A 242 1.15 -2.78 3.58
N VAL A 243 1.92 -1.81 4.09
CA VAL A 243 3.34 -1.65 3.81
C VAL A 243 4.12 -2.37 4.90
N SER A 244 4.98 -3.29 4.50
CA SER A 244 5.91 -3.97 5.40
C SER A 244 7.35 -3.64 5.03
N ARG A 245 8.16 -3.28 6.03
CA ARG A 245 9.60 -3.08 5.83
C ARG A 245 10.33 -4.40 5.61
N LEU A 246 11.49 -4.33 4.96
CA LEU A 246 12.35 -5.47 4.67
C LEU A 246 13.83 -5.17 4.88
N GLY A 247 14.61 -6.24 5.02
CA GLY A 247 16.06 -6.18 4.89
C GLY A 247 16.49 -5.85 3.46
N PRO A 248 17.77 -5.49 3.27
CA PRO A 248 18.31 -5.21 1.95
C PRO A 248 18.28 -6.46 1.04
N PRO A 249 18.40 -6.32 -0.29
CA PRO A 249 18.27 -7.45 -1.23
C PRO A 249 19.27 -8.58 -1.01
N ASP A 250 20.46 -8.23 -0.50
CA ASP A 250 21.55 -9.14 -0.17
C ASP A 250 21.32 -9.88 1.17
N ASP A 251 20.41 -9.40 2.01
CA ASP A 251 20.04 -10.04 3.27
C ASP A 251 18.60 -9.65 3.69
N LEU A 252 17.61 -10.22 2.99
CA LEU A 252 16.19 -9.88 3.17
C LEU A 252 15.69 -10.10 4.61
N TYR A 253 16.31 -11.04 5.33
CA TYR A 253 15.91 -11.46 6.67
C TYR A 253 16.70 -10.75 7.79
N ALA A 254 17.65 -9.87 7.45
CA ALA A 254 18.38 -9.05 8.42
C ALA A 254 17.46 -8.17 9.28
N ILE A 255 16.30 -7.80 8.73
CA ILE A 255 15.31 -6.93 9.39
C ILE A 255 14.01 -7.70 9.52
N ALA A 256 13.46 -7.71 10.74
CA ALA A 256 12.15 -8.29 10.99
C ALA A 256 11.08 -7.58 10.16
N ALA A 257 10.31 -8.37 9.40
CA ALA A 257 9.16 -7.88 8.65
C ALA A 257 8.12 -7.32 9.64
N THR A 258 7.78 -6.05 9.47
CA THR A 258 6.84 -5.34 10.35
C THR A 258 5.96 -4.45 9.49
N ILE A 259 4.64 -4.49 9.71
CA ILE A 259 3.71 -3.58 9.06
C ILE A 259 3.96 -2.19 9.62
N THR A 260 4.40 -1.28 8.77
CA THR A 260 4.75 0.10 9.14
C THR A 260 3.62 1.10 8.86
N ALA A 261 2.74 0.76 7.92
CA ALA A 261 1.60 1.59 7.57
C ALA A 261 0.54 0.77 6.83
N VAL A 262 -0.70 1.28 6.83
CA VAL A 262 -1.83 0.68 6.12
C VAL A 262 -2.72 1.74 5.47
N ALA A 263 -3.45 1.32 4.45
CA ALA A 263 -4.63 2.00 3.95
C ALA A 263 -5.85 1.09 4.07
N LEU A 264 -6.99 1.67 4.44
CA LEU A 264 -8.27 0.99 4.57
C LEU A 264 -9.17 1.41 3.41
N HIS A 265 -9.69 0.44 2.67
CA HIS A 265 -10.57 0.68 1.53
C HIS A 265 -11.45 -0.53 1.24
N HIS A 266 -12.26 -0.45 0.18
CA HIS A 266 -13.01 -1.60 -0.30
C HIS A 266 -12.06 -2.69 -0.81
N PRO A 267 -12.36 -3.98 -0.64
CA PRO A 267 -11.52 -5.07 -1.14
C PRO A 267 -11.22 -4.95 -2.63
N THR A 268 -9.95 -5.06 -3.00
CA THR A 268 -9.49 -5.06 -4.38
C THR A 268 -8.49 -6.19 -4.65
N SER A 269 -8.02 -6.29 -5.89
CA SER A 269 -6.91 -7.17 -6.26
C SER A 269 -5.55 -6.48 -6.18
N ALA A 270 -5.54 -5.14 -6.16
CA ALA A 270 -4.36 -4.28 -6.09
C ALA A 270 -4.82 -2.81 -6.15
N SER A 271 -4.89 -2.16 -4.99
CA SER A 271 -5.33 -0.77 -4.88
C SER A 271 -4.14 0.18 -5.01
N ILE A 272 -4.03 0.92 -6.11
CA ILE A 272 -2.95 1.90 -6.32
C ILE A 272 -3.08 3.08 -5.36
N ASP A 273 -4.29 3.60 -5.16
CA ASP A 273 -4.55 4.65 -4.20
C ASP A 273 -4.27 4.19 -2.76
N GLY A 274 -4.67 2.96 -2.43
CA GLY A 274 -4.36 2.36 -1.13
C GLY A 274 -2.86 2.23 -0.90
N THR A 275 -2.11 1.77 -1.91
CA THR A 275 -0.65 1.71 -1.86
C THR A 275 -0.02 3.07 -1.66
N ARG A 276 -0.44 4.08 -2.43
CA ARG A 276 0.07 5.46 -2.31
C ARG A 276 -0.13 5.99 -0.90
N ILE A 277 -1.36 5.90 -0.38
CA ILE A 277 -1.68 6.40 0.96
C ILE A 277 -0.86 5.68 2.04
N ALA A 278 -0.73 4.36 1.95
CA ALA A 278 0.04 3.60 2.93
C ALA A 278 1.54 3.97 2.89
N LEU A 279 2.12 4.17 1.70
CA LEU A 279 3.50 4.62 1.55
C LEU A 279 3.71 6.05 2.06
N GLU A 280 2.78 6.96 1.78
CA GLU A 280 2.82 8.33 2.30
C GLU A 280 2.73 8.34 3.83
N MET A 281 1.86 7.52 4.44
CA MET A 281 1.79 7.38 5.89
C MET A 281 3.05 6.76 6.50
N HIS A 282 3.66 5.78 5.84
CA HIS A 282 4.95 5.21 6.21
C HIS A 282 6.05 6.30 6.25
N GLN A 283 6.07 7.18 5.25
CA GLN A 283 7.01 8.31 5.16
C GLN A 283 6.71 9.38 6.22
N LEU A 284 5.44 9.81 6.34
CA LEU A 284 5.01 10.85 7.27
C LEU A 284 5.26 10.49 8.74
N ASN A 285 5.21 9.19 9.07
CA ASN A 285 5.52 8.70 10.41
C ASN A 285 7.01 8.43 10.65
N GLY A 286 7.89 8.82 9.71
CA GLY A 286 9.34 8.70 9.88
C GLY A 286 9.87 7.26 9.85
N LEU A 287 9.11 6.32 9.26
CA LEU A 287 9.50 4.91 9.17
C LEU A 287 10.25 4.59 7.87
N ASP A 288 10.38 5.59 6.99
CA ASP A 288 11.12 5.54 5.75
C ASP A 288 12.62 5.79 5.99
N GLN A 289 13.43 4.78 5.67
CA GLN A 289 14.88 4.76 5.91
C GLN A 289 15.71 5.00 4.64
N ARG A 290 15.15 5.69 3.65
CA ARG A 290 15.90 6.08 2.45
C ARG A 290 17.11 6.94 2.80
N LEU A 291 18.27 6.55 2.27
CA LEU A 291 19.59 7.18 2.52
C LEU A 291 19.80 8.53 1.80
N GLY A 292 18.72 9.24 1.46
CA GLY A 292 18.74 10.55 0.80
C GLY A 292 18.60 10.51 -0.73
N PRO A 293 18.52 11.69 -1.39
CA PRO A 293 18.08 11.81 -2.78
C PRO A 293 19.06 11.24 -3.80
N ARG A 294 20.36 11.20 -3.48
CA ARG A 294 21.40 10.64 -4.35
C ARG A 294 21.61 9.14 -4.17
N ALA A 295 21.19 8.58 -3.02
CA ALA A 295 21.29 7.14 -2.76
C ALA A 295 20.25 6.38 -3.57
N ARG A 296 20.56 5.14 -3.97
CA ARG A 296 19.70 4.27 -4.78
C ARG A 296 18.25 4.30 -4.26
N GLN A 297 17.29 4.38 -5.18
CA GLN A 297 15.88 4.25 -4.78
C GLN A 297 15.68 2.87 -4.13
N PRO A 298 14.93 2.81 -3.03
CA PRO A 298 14.58 1.54 -2.44
C PRO A 298 13.65 0.76 -3.36
N TYR A 299 13.64 -0.53 -3.14
CA TYR A 299 12.77 -1.45 -3.81
C TYR A 299 11.37 -1.43 -3.22
N LEU A 300 10.39 -1.47 -4.13
CA LEU A 300 9.00 -1.73 -3.79
C LEU A 300 8.59 -3.05 -4.42
N THR A 301 8.49 -4.09 -3.59
CA THR A 301 8.06 -5.41 -4.05
C THR A 301 6.56 -5.57 -3.87
N VAL A 302 5.87 -6.01 -4.91
CA VAL A 302 4.41 -6.17 -4.90
C VAL A 302 3.98 -7.45 -5.61
N ASP A 303 2.78 -7.94 -5.30
CA ASP A 303 2.17 -9.03 -6.06
C ASP A 303 1.87 -8.61 -7.52
N MET A 304 1.77 -9.59 -8.41
CA MET A 304 1.62 -9.45 -9.86
C MET A 304 0.40 -8.62 -10.28
N ALA A 305 -0.65 -8.57 -9.45
CA ALA A 305 -1.86 -7.80 -9.76
C ALA A 305 -1.61 -6.29 -9.85
N TYR A 306 -0.61 -5.75 -9.13
CA TYR A 306 -0.29 -4.33 -9.11
C TYR A 306 0.34 -3.83 -10.40
N ASN A 307 1.29 -4.60 -10.96
CA ASN A 307 2.01 -4.22 -12.18
C ASN A 307 1.08 -4.04 -13.39
N GLN A 308 -0.08 -4.69 -13.40
CA GLN A 308 -1.07 -4.58 -14.47
C GLN A 308 -2.01 -3.38 -14.32
N LYS A 309 -1.98 -2.67 -13.19
CA LYS A 309 -2.87 -1.52 -12.95
C LYS A 309 -2.30 -0.26 -13.59
N LYS A 310 -3.18 0.49 -14.25
CA LYS A 310 -2.87 1.82 -14.77
C LYS A 310 -2.42 2.72 -13.61
N GLY A 311 -1.33 3.47 -13.82
CA GLY A 311 -0.79 4.41 -12.84
C GLY A 311 0.17 3.81 -11.80
N PHE A 312 0.38 2.49 -11.77
CA PHE A 312 1.34 1.88 -10.83
C PHE A 312 2.77 2.41 -11.02
N ASN A 313 3.26 2.45 -12.26
CA ASN A 313 4.60 2.94 -12.57
C ASN A 313 4.74 4.45 -12.30
N ASP A 314 3.68 5.23 -12.59
CA ASP A 314 3.64 6.66 -12.25
C ASP A 314 3.75 6.87 -10.74
N MET A 315 2.99 6.10 -9.95
CA MET A 315 3.05 6.14 -8.49
C MET A 315 4.44 5.76 -7.95
N CYS A 316 5.06 4.71 -8.48
CA CYS A 316 6.42 4.33 -8.09
C CYS A 316 7.42 5.46 -8.38
N LEU A 317 7.29 6.09 -9.56
CA LEU A 317 8.13 7.21 -9.96
C LEU A 317 7.95 8.42 -9.05
N ASP A 318 6.70 8.82 -8.80
CA ASP A 318 6.36 9.99 -7.98
C ASP A 318 6.81 9.81 -6.52
N LEU A 319 6.63 8.61 -5.97
CA LEU A 319 7.02 8.27 -4.60
C LEU A 319 8.51 7.90 -4.47
N GLY A 320 9.23 7.74 -5.58
CA GLY A 320 10.65 7.45 -5.59
C GLY A 320 11.04 6.02 -5.21
N TYR A 321 10.30 5.02 -5.70
CA TYR A 321 10.57 3.59 -5.51
C TYR A 321 10.93 2.91 -6.84
N SER A 322 11.81 1.92 -6.76
CA SER A 322 12.11 0.99 -7.86
C SER A 322 11.26 -0.28 -7.73
N PRO A 323 10.29 -0.53 -8.62
CA PRO A 323 9.39 -1.67 -8.47
C PRO A 323 10.11 -3.00 -8.73
N VAL A 324 9.86 -3.99 -7.87
CA VAL A 324 10.24 -5.40 -8.08
C VAL A 324 8.95 -6.17 -8.36
N VAL A 325 8.75 -6.50 -9.63
CA VAL A 325 7.49 -7.08 -10.13
C VAL A 325 7.75 -8.23 -11.08
N ARG A 326 6.75 -9.11 -11.20
CA ARG A 326 6.76 -10.14 -12.25
C ARG A 326 6.24 -9.55 -13.56
N TYR A 327 6.92 -9.86 -14.66
CA TYR A 327 6.41 -9.60 -16.00
C TYR A 327 5.26 -10.56 -16.32
N PRO A 328 4.07 -10.06 -16.70
CA PRO A 328 3.00 -10.92 -17.19
C PRO A 328 3.47 -11.72 -18.42
N VAL A 329 3.02 -12.97 -18.52
CA VAL A 329 3.40 -13.86 -19.63
C VAL A 329 2.98 -13.29 -20.99
N SER A 330 1.87 -12.54 -21.05
CA SER A 330 1.36 -11.91 -22.26
C SER A 330 2.11 -10.64 -22.68
N TRP A 331 2.96 -10.07 -21.82
CA TRP A 331 3.67 -8.84 -22.17
C TRP A 331 4.85 -9.12 -23.09
N ASN A 332 4.99 -8.28 -24.11
CA ASN A 332 6.24 -8.13 -24.83
C ASN A 332 7.29 -7.61 -23.85
N THR A 333 8.50 -8.11 -23.96
CA THR A 333 9.65 -7.69 -23.14
C THR A 333 10.72 -7.00 -23.99
N VAL A 334 10.44 -6.77 -25.27
CA VAL A 334 11.32 -6.09 -26.22
C VAL A 334 10.55 -4.89 -26.73
N PHE A 335 11.03 -3.69 -26.40
CA PHE A 335 10.46 -2.43 -26.85
C PHE A 335 11.58 -1.62 -27.50
N ALA A 336 11.48 -1.37 -28.80
CA ALA A 336 12.38 -0.43 -29.44
C ALA A 336 11.96 1.01 -29.10
N SER A 337 12.91 1.94 -29.14
CA SER A 337 12.58 3.36 -29.10
C SER A 337 11.89 3.76 -30.41
N GLU A 338 10.57 3.56 -30.49
CA GLU A 338 9.77 3.68 -31.72
C GLU A 338 9.10 5.06 -31.89
N SER A 339 9.72 6.16 -31.44
CA SER A 339 9.21 7.46 -31.89
C SER A 339 9.53 7.64 -33.38
N PRO A 340 8.66 8.25 -34.19
CA PRO A 340 8.93 8.51 -35.62
C PRO A 340 10.25 9.25 -35.86
N GLU A 341 10.68 10.03 -34.88
CA GLU A 341 11.92 10.80 -34.82
C GLU A 341 13.18 9.93 -34.68
N HIS A 342 13.01 8.66 -34.31
CA HIS A 342 14.07 7.69 -34.06
C HIS A 342 14.04 6.53 -35.05
N ILE A 343 13.28 6.63 -36.15
CA ILE A 343 13.30 5.65 -37.23
C ILE A 343 14.07 6.26 -38.41
N VAL A 344 15.25 5.72 -38.71
CA VAL A 344 16.08 6.11 -39.85
C VAL A 344 16.11 4.93 -40.81
N ASP A 345 15.69 5.14 -42.07
CA ASP A 345 15.61 4.10 -43.11
C ASP A 345 14.83 2.84 -42.68
N GLY A 346 13.77 3.02 -41.88
CA GLY A 346 12.95 1.93 -41.36
C GLY A 346 13.56 1.17 -40.18
N GLN A 347 14.72 1.59 -39.67
CA GLN A 347 15.35 1.01 -38.47
C GLN A 347 15.27 1.95 -37.25
N PRO A 348 14.90 1.43 -36.07
CA PRO A 348 14.98 2.18 -34.82
C PRO A 348 16.44 2.53 -34.50
N ALA A 349 16.78 3.81 -34.55
CA ALA A 349 18.08 4.39 -34.22
C ALA A 349 18.27 4.64 -32.72
N GLY A 350 17.26 4.35 -31.89
CA GLY A 350 17.27 4.58 -30.44
C GLY A 350 17.50 3.31 -29.62
N PRO A 351 17.82 3.46 -28.32
CA PRO A 351 17.98 2.34 -27.38
C PRO A 351 16.82 1.35 -27.41
N VAL A 352 17.11 0.09 -27.12
CA VAL A 352 16.11 -0.98 -27.09
C VAL A 352 15.95 -1.43 -25.64
N GLN A 353 14.72 -1.42 -25.14
CA GLN A 353 14.43 -1.96 -23.82
C GLN A 353 14.21 -3.47 -23.92
N LEU A 354 15.03 -4.25 -23.22
CA LEU A 354 14.91 -5.70 -23.10
C LEU A 354 14.68 -6.07 -21.63
N ALA A 355 13.51 -6.62 -21.32
CA ALA A 355 13.10 -7.05 -19.98
C ALA A 355 13.33 -5.99 -18.88
N GLY A 356 13.10 -4.71 -19.21
CA GLY A 356 13.22 -3.60 -18.27
C GLY A 356 14.51 -2.79 -18.43
N ASP A 357 15.58 -3.39 -18.94
CA ASP A 357 16.89 -2.78 -19.09
C ASP A 357 17.11 -2.18 -20.50
N PHE A 358 17.99 -1.19 -20.61
CA PHE A 358 18.29 -0.50 -21.87
C PHE A 358 19.55 -1.07 -22.53
N TYR A 359 19.43 -1.42 -23.80
CA TYR A 359 20.51 -1.95 -24.62
C TYR A 359 20.77 -1.07 -25.84
N CYS A 360 21.99 -1.17 -26.37
CA CYS A 360 22.37 -0.61 -27.66
C CYS A 360 21.36 -1.02 -28.76
N PRO A 361 21.03 -0.15 -29.73
CA PRO A 361 20.08 -0.48 -30.81
C PRO A 361 20.37 -1.81 -31.53
N VAL A 362 21.65 -2.16 -31.69
CA VAL A 362 22.11 -3.43 -32.31
C VAL A 362 21.56 -4.66 -31.58
N ALA A 363 21.25 -4.57 -30.29
CA ALA A 363 20.71 -5.68 -29.52
C ALA A 363 19.33 -6.15 -30.03
N GLN A 364 18.58 -5.32 -30.76
CA GLN A 364 17.25 -5.69 -31.28
C GLN A 364 17.32 -6.89 -32.24
N SER A 365 18.28 -6.88 -33.18
CA SER A 365 18.46 -7.96 -34.14
C SER A 365 18.93 -9.26 -33.46
N MET A 366 19.63 -9.13 -32.34
CA MET A 366 20.13 -10.26 -31.55
C MET A 366 19.08 -10.84 -30.60
N ALA A 367 18.21 -10.01 -30.05
CA ALA A 367 17.18 -10.41 -29.10
C ALA A 367 15.95 -11.04 -29.77
N GLY A 368 15.57 -10.56 -30.97
CA GLY A 368 14.37 -11.02 -31.66
C GLY A 368 13.10 -10.84 -30.83
N LYS A 369 12.18 -11.83 -30.84
CA LYS A 369 10.96 -11.86 -30.01
C LYS A 369 11.15 -12.54 -28.65
N TRP A 370 12.39 -12.79 -28.25
CA TRP A 370 12.68 -13.69 -27.14
C TRP A 370 12.67 -12.97 -25.78
N LYS A 371 12.25 -13.68 -24.73
CA LYS A 371 12.25 -13.16 -23.36
C LYS A 371 13.59 -13.44 -22.70
N LEU A 372 14.33 -12.37 -22.36
CA LEU A 372 15.61 -12.47 -21.67
C LEU A 372 15.46 -13.18 -20.31
N VAL A 373 14.44 -12.83 -19.54
CA VAL A 373 14.14 -13.47 -18.26
C VAL A 373 13.18 -14.64 -18.48
N ARG A 374 13.66 -15.87 -18.22
CA ARG A 374 12.87 -17.11 -18.34
C ARG A 374 12.79 -17.84 -17.02
N LYS A 375 11.73 -18.65 -16.83
CA LYS A 375 11.65 -19.55 -15.68
C LYS A 375 12.69 -20.65 -15.86
N THR A 376 13.33 -21.05 -14.76
CA THR A 376 14.30 -22.15 -14.74
C THR A 376 13.73 -23.45 -15.29
N VAL A 377 12.44 -23.72 -15.04
CA VAL A 377 11.73 -24.90 -15.60
C VAL A 377 11.67 -24.83 -17.13
N ASP A 378 11.33 -23.67 -17.70
CA ASP A 378 11.27 -23.50 -19.16
C ASP A 378 12.64 -23.65 -19.84
N LEU A 379 13.73 -23.37 -19.11
CA LEU A 379 15.11 -23.60 -19.57
C LEU A 379 15.48 -25.09 -19.51
N LYS A 380 15.02 -25.79 -18.47
CA LYS A 380 15.26 -27.23 -18.28
C LYS A 380 14.53 -28.10 -19.30
N ASP A 381 13.32 -27.71 -19.68
CA ASP A 381 12.48 -28.47 -20.62
C ASP A 381 12.98 -28.36 -22.09
N GLY A 382 13.81 -27.35 -22.38
CA GLY A 382 14.42 -27.18 -23.70
C GLY A 382 15.70 -28.00 -23.85
N LYS A 383 15.87 -28.66 -25.00
CA LYS A 383 17.14 -29.30 -25.36
C LYS A 383 18.25 -28.23 -25.42
N ASP A 384 19.27 -28.37 -24.56
CA ASP A 384 20.38 -27.42 -24.37
C ASP A 384 19.91 -26.00 -23.98
N GLY A 385 18.79 -25.90 -23.25
CA GLY A 385 18.14 -24.63 -22.97
C GLY A 385 18.98 -23.67 -22.12
N PHE A 386 19.81 -24.17 -21.21
CA PHE A 386 20.75 -23.36 -20.42
C PHE A 386 21.92 -22.85 -21.27
N ASP A 387 22.64 -23.73 -21.98
CA ASP A 387 23.77 -23.31 -22.83
C ASP A 387 23.37 -22.31 -23.92
N GLN A 388 22.20 -22.51 -24.55
CA GLN A 388 21.67 -21.55 -25.53
C GLN A 388 21.29 -20.22 -24.90
N HIS A 389 20.82 -20.24 -23.65
CA HIS A 389 20.49 -19.04 -22.89
C HIS A 389 21.77 -18.26 -22.54
N ASP A 390 22.79 -18.95 -22.02
CA ASP A 390 24.06 -18.36 -21.60
C ASP A 390 24.82 -17.75 -22.79
N ARG A 391 24.95 -18.48 -23.92
CA ARG A 391 25.57 -17.94 -25.15
C ARG A 391 24.87 -16.69 -25.69
N ARG A 392 23.58 -16.52 -25.41
CA ARG A 392 22.85 -15.30 -25.80
C ARG A 392 23.09 -14.17 -24.81
N LEU A 393 23.11 -14.47 -23.52
CA LEU A 393 23.47 -13.50 -22.48
C LEU A 393 24.88 -12.96 -22.72
N GLU A 394 25.84 -13.81 -23.06
CA GLU A 394 27.21 -13.41 -23.42
C GLU A 394 27.26 -12.39 -24.56
N LYS A 395 26.35 -12.49 -25.55
CA LYS A 395 26.26 -11.53 -26.67
C LYS A 395 25.54 -10.25 -26.29
N LEU A 396 24.51 -10.34 -25.45
CA LEU A 396 23.64 -9.22 -25.12
C LEU A 396 24.19 -8.36 -23.98
N LEU A 397 24.75 -8.96 -22.91
CA LEU A 397 25.21 -8.25 -21.72
C LEU A 397 26.27 -7.16 -22.01
N PRO A 398 27.23 -7.34 -22.95
CA PRO A 398 28.14 -6.25 -23.32
C PRO A 398 27.45 -5.03 -23.92
N LEU A 399 26.28 -5.23 -24.55
CA LEU A 399 25.47 -4.17 -25.16
C LEU A 399 24.57 -3.43 -24.17
N LEU A 400 24.55 -3.84 -22.89
CA LEU A 400 23.81 -3.17 -21.83
C LEU A 400 24.33 -1.74 -21.64
N MET A 401 23.43 -0.77 -21.79
CA MET A 401 23.73 0.63 -21.60
C MET A 401 23.83 0.95 -20.11
N GLY A 402 24.76 1.85 -19.74
CA GLY A 402 24.76 2.44 -18.41
C GLY A 402 23.62 3.45 -18.24
N THR A 403 23.30 3.80 -17.00
CA THR A 403 22.34 4.86 -16.67
C THR A 403 23.05 5.96 -15.88
N ASN A 404 22.88 7.22 -16.30
CA ASN A 404 23.39 8.41 -15.60
C ASN A 404 22.31 9.10 -14.77
N SER A 405 21.05 8.76 -15.03
CA SER A 405 19.91 9.24 -14.25
C SER A 405 18.99 8.08 -13.89
N ARG A 406 18.13 8.33 -12.91
CA ARG A 406 16.90 7.54 -12.72
C ARG A 406 15.88 7.96 -13.77
N PRO A 407 14.79 7.20 -13.97
CA PRO A 407 13.62 7.76 -14.64
C PRO A 407 13.18 9.05 -13.93
N TYR A 408 12.89 10.11 -14.69
CA TYR A 408 12.43 11.40 -14.17
C TYR A 408 11.45 12.05 -15.14
N ARG A 409 10.52 12.87 -14.62
CA ARG A 409 9.62 13.66 -15.47
C ARG A 409 10.34 14.91 -15.97
N LYS A 410 10.32 15.15 -17.28
CA LYS A 410 10.84 16.37 -17.91
C LYS A 410 9.83 16.88 -18.92
N ARG A 411 9.65 18.21 -18.98
CA ARG A 411 8.80 18.85 -19.99
C ARG A 411 9.23 18.47 -21.40
N THR A 412 8.25 18.32 -22.28
CA THR A 412 8.50 18.06 -23.70
C THR A 412 9.10 19.30 -24.37
N ARG A 413 8.58 20.49 -24.05
CA ARG A 413 8.98 21.77 -24.66
C ARG A 413 9.99 22.56 -23.82
N THR A 414 10.89 23.24 -24.51
CA THR A 414 11.83 24.23 -23.95
C THR A 414 11.17 25.60 -23.82
N GLY A 415 11.35 26.29 -22.69
CA GLY A 415 10.85 27.66 -22.47
C GLY A 415 10.22 27.88 -21.09
N ARG A 416 9.92 29.14 -20.75
CA ARG A 416 9.20 29.51 -19.53
C ARG A 416 7.74 29.05 -19.65
N PRO A 417 7.13 28.46 -18.61
CA PRO A 417 5.73 28.10 -18.66
C PRO A 417 4.81 29.29 -18.88
N LYS A 418 3.79 29.09 -19.69
CA LYS A 418 2.59 29.93 -19.66
C LYS A 418 1.80 29.55 -18.40
N ASN A 419 1.25 30.55 -17.71
CA ASN A 419 0.47 30.33 -16.50
C ASN A 419 -0.64 29.30 -16.76
N GLY A 420 -0.59 28.14 -16.09
CA GLY A 420 -1.63 27.12 -16.11
C GLY A 420 -1.32 25.83 -16.91
N GLU A 421 -0.21 25.72 -17.67
CA GLU A 421 0.07 24.57 -18.57
C GLU A 421 0.98 23.47 -17.97
N ASP A 422 1.23 23.43 -16.66
CA ASP A 422 2.48 22.81 -16.16
C ASP A 422 2.54 21.30 -15.93
N VAL A 423 1.41 20.57 -15.98
CA VAL A 423 1.37 19.15 -15.58
C VAL A 423 1.17 18.20 -16.77
N GLU A 424 0.43 18.59 -17.81
CA GLU A 424 0.01 17.64 -18.86
C GLU A 424 1.10 17.33 -19.92
N ASP A 425 2.14 18.16 -20.04
CA ASP A 425 3.17 18.01 -21.10
C ASP A 425 4.54 17.52 -20.58
N GLN A 426 4.54 16.68 -19.54
CA GLN A 426 5.76 16.06 -19.00
C GLN A 426 5.89 14.61 -19.47
N ARG A 427 7.03 14.27 -20.09
CA ARG A 427 7.39 12.89 -20.45
C ARG A 427 8.39 12.32 -19.47
N VAL A 428 8.32 11.01 -19.23
CA VAL A 428 9.36 10.29 -18.48
C VAL A 428 10.60 10.16 -19.36
N ARG A 429 11.75 10.54 -18.81
CA ARG A 429 13.07 10.46 -19.45
C ARG A 429 14.04 9.69 -18.56
N VAL A 430 15.08 9.15 -19.19
CA VAL A 430 16.23 8.55 -18.53
C VAL A 430 17.48 8.87 -19.34
N ASP A 431 18.57 9.20 -18.67
CA ASP A 431 19.84 9.52 -19.30
C ASP A 431 20.69 8.25 -19.37
N LEU A 432 21.03 7.82 -20.58
CA LEU A 432 21.71 6.55 -20.85
C LEU A 432 23.16 6.79 -21.31
N VAL A 433 24.03 5.82 -21.01
CA VAL A 433 25.44 5.82 -21.39
C VAL A 433 25.69 4.70 -22.39
N CYS A 434 26.24 5.07 -23.54
CA CYS A 434 26.61 4.11 -24.58
C CYS A 434 27.66 3.11 -24.08
N PRO A 435 27.48 1.78 -24.28
CA PRO A 435 28.45 0.78 -23.84
C PRO A 435 29.82 0.93 -24.51
N ALA A 436 29.88 1.50 -25.73
CA ALA A 436 31.14 1.80 -26.40
C ALA A 436 31.95 2.90 -25.71
N VAL A 437 31.26 3.89 -25.12
CA VAL A 437 31.92 4.92 -24.30
C VAL A 437 32.48 4.33 -23.00
N GLN A 438 31.83 3.28 -22.49
CA GLN A 438 32.31 2.52 -21.34
C GLN A 438 33.41 1.51 -21.69
N GLY A 439 33.83 1.42 -22.96
CA GLY A 439 34.83 0.46 -23.42
C GLY A 439 34.34 -1.00 -23.46
N ARG A 440 33.04 -1.27 -23.32
CA ARG A 440 32.51 -2.65 -23.32
C ARG A 440 32.40 -3.26 -24.71
N VAL A 441 32.22 -2.42 -25.73
CA VAL A 441 32.07 -2.83 -27.13
C VAL A 441 32.80 -1.87 -28.06
N ARG A 442 33.23 -2.39 -29.21
CA ARG A 442 33.82 -1.62 -30.30
C ARG A 442 32.72 -1.09 -31.20
N CYS A 443 32.68 0.22 -31.44
CA CYS A 443 31.66 0.86 -32.26
C CYS A 443 32.28 1.90 -33.21
N PRO A 444 32.07 1.79 -34.53
CA PRO A 444 32.54 2.79 -35.50
C PRO A 444 32.01 4.21 -35.23
N LEU A 445 30.80 4.32 -34.66
CA LEU A 445 30.19 5.60 -34.27
C LEU A 445 30.85 6.23 -33.04
N LYS A 446 31.77 5.51 -32.38
CA LYS A 446 32.61 5.99 -31.28
C LYS A 446 34.07 5.57 -31.50
N PRO A 447 34.84 6.31 -32.34
CA PRO A 447 36.21 5.94 -32.72
C PRO A 447 37.15 5.66 -31.55
N ALA A 448 36.99 6.35 -30.42
CA ALA A 448 37.76 6.10 -29.20
C ALA A 448 37.64 4.64 -28.69
N SER A 449 36.48 3.99 -28.88
CA SER A 449 36.26 2.59 -28.50
C SER A 449 37.05 1.58 -29.35
N LEU A 450 37.52 1.99 -30.54
CA LEU A 450 38.30 1.13 -31.44
C LEU A 450 39.78 1.06 -31.05
N SER A 451 40.26 2.04 -30.29
CA SER A 451 41.66 2.17 -29.84
C SER A 451 41.98 1.42 -28.55
N VAL A 452 40.97 0.87 -27.88
CA VAL A 452 41.14 0.11 -26.63
C VAL A 452 41.62 -1.31 -26.97
N ASN A 453 42.93 -1.51 -26.83
CA ASN A 453 43.57 -2.83 -26.79
C ASN A 453 43.47 -3.41 -25.38
N ASP A 454 42.26 -3.75 -24.95
CA ASP A 454 42.05 -4.53 -23.73
C ASP A 454 41.78 -6.00 -24.14
N PRO A 455 42.65 -6.96 -23.79
CA PRO A 455 42.54 -8.35 -24.24
C PRO A 455 41.25 -9.08 -23.78
N ALA A 456 40.45 -8.49 -22.89
CA ALA A 456 39.15 -9.03 -22.48
C ALA A 456 38.00 -8.79 -23.49
N ILE A 457 38.18 -7.97 -24.53
CA ILE A 457 37.09 -7.50 -25.43
C ILE A 457 36.95 -8.33 -26.73
N CYS A 458 37.73 -9.41 -26.89
CA CYS A 458 37.69 -10.25 -28.10
C CYS A 458 36.50 -11.24 -28.12
N ALA A 459 35.25 -10.76 -28.31
CA ALA A 459 34.14 -11.69 -28.61
C ALA A 459 32.90 -11.09 -29.33
N VAL A 460 32.97 -9.95 -30.01
CA VAL A 460 31.86 -9.53 -30.90
C VAL A 460 32.38 -8.83 -32.17
N SER A 461 33.34 -9.45 -32.85
CA SER A 461 33.76 -9.03 -34.19
C SER A 461 33.25 -10.05 -35.20
N GLY A 462 32.03 -9.87 -35.70
CA GLY A 462 31.47 -10.80 -36.68
C GLY A 462 30.11 -10.50 -37.26
N LEU A 463 29.60 -9.26 -37.16
CA LEU A 463 28.39 -8.83 -37.87
C LEU A 463 28.49 -7.34 -38.19
N PHE A 464 28.95 -7.04 -39.41
CA PHE A 464 28.56 -5.86 -40.18
C PHE A 464 27.86 -6.35 -41.43
#